data_AF-A0A6C0FKS6-F1
#
_entry.id   AF-A0A6C0FKS6-F1
#
_cell.length_a   1.000
_cell.length_b   1.000
_cell.length_c   1.000
_cell.angle_alpha   90.00
_cell.angle_beta   90.00
_cell.angle_gamma   90.00
#
_symmetry.space_group_name_H-M   'P 1'
#
loop_
_entity.id
_entity.type
_entity.pdbx_description
1 polymer ?
#
loop_
_entity_poly.entity_id
_entity_poly.type
_entity_poly.pdbx_seq_one_letter_code
_entity_poly.pdbx_strand_id
1 'polypeptide(L)'
;MTTTSAPTPTPAAQRALDAGVLPRRFGWWYVAEAQLRSMKAYGWTIVASGVGQPLLYLLGIGLGLAAFLDVSVAEGPDGPIDYVTFVAPALLVTAAVGVAMDEFTYAVMSGFKWRRLYYAPNASPVSPPQLATGVVVACAGRMLFTVVVYYALMVAFGAVGDPVSGLLIPLVGILGGLAFGLPVMAYSASIEDDRGQFALIQRFVFTPMFLFSGTFYPLDSVPLAFQWIGWISPVWHASEIGRALSYGSAPGSWPVGVHLAILLVMAGVGGVVAGRIFTRRLRG
;
A
#
# COMPACT_ATOMS: atom_id res chain seq x y z
N MET A 1 28.54 -32.25 -43.05
CA MET A 1 27.82 -31.82 -41.84
C MET A 1 28.81 -31.05 -40.97
N THR A 2 28.97 -29.75 -41.21
CA THR A 2 29.93 -28.90 -40.48
C THR A 2 29.28 -28.40 -39.20
N THR A 3 29.70 -28.96 -38.07
CA THR A 3 29.34 -28.45 -36.75
C THR A 3 30.11 -27.16 -36.52
N THR A 4 29.48 -26.00 -36.75
CA THR A 4 30.04 -24.71 -36.34
C THR A 4 30.10 -24.69 -34.81
N SER A 5 31.26 -24.96 -34.23
CA SER A 5 31.48 -24.78 -32.79
C SER A 5 31.33 -23.30 -32.46
N ALA A 6 30.41 -22.96 -31.57
CA ALA A 6 30.25 -21.58 -31.12
C ALA A 6 31.59 -21.05 -30.59
N PRO A 7 32.03 -19.84 -31.00
CA PRO A 7 33.30 -19.29 -30.57
C PRO A 7 33.31 -19.10 -29.04
N THR A 8 34.40 -19.51 -28.39
CA THR A 8 34.60 -19.31 -26.96
C THR A 8 34.55 -17.82 -26.62
N PRO A 9 33.75 -17.38 -25.62
CA PRO A 9 33.66 -15.97 -25.25
C PRO A 9 35.03 -15.43 -24.86
N THR A 10 35.31 -14.17 -25.23
CA THR A 10 36.51 -13.49 -24.72
C THR A 10 36.42 -13.31 -23.20
N PRO A 11 37.54 -13.18 -22.47
CA PRO A 11 37.50 -12.96 -21.01
C PRO A 11 36.70 -11.71 -20.58
N ALA A 12 36.60 -10.71 -21.46
CA ALA A 12 35.74 -9.55 -21.24
C ALA A 12 34.25 -9.88 -21.41
N ALA A 13 33.90 -10.66 -22.45
CA ALA A 13 32.54 -11.16 -22.64
C ALA A 13 32.11 -12.08 -21.49
N GLN A 14 33.01 -12.95 -21.01
CA GLN A 14 32.77 -13.82 -19.86
C GLN A 14 32.43 -13.00 -18.61
N ARG A 15 33.27 -12.00 -18.27
CA ARG A 15 33.02 -11.09 -17.13
C ARG A 15 31.69 -10.33 -17.25
N ALA A 16 31.33 -9.89 -18.45
CA ALA A 16 30.06 -9.22 -18.69
C ALA A 16 28.85 -10.17 -18.50
N LEU A 17 28.97 -11.43 -18.92
CA LEU A 17 27.97 -12.46 -18.70
C LEU A 17 27.81 -12.77 -17.20
N ASP A 18 28.93 -12.94 -16.49
CA ASP A 18 28.96 -13.22 -15.05
C ASP A 18 28.35 -12.06 -14.24
N ALA A 19 28.67 -10.82 -14.59
CA ALA A 19 28.10 -9.62 -13.96
C ALA A 19 26.58 -9.52 -14.16
N GLY A 20 26.02 -10.14 -15.19
CA GLY A 20 24.58 -10.15 -15.48
C GLY A 20 23.78 -11.19 -14.69
N VAL A 21 24.42 -12.15 -14.02
CA VAL A 21 23.72 -13.25 -13.33
C VAL A 21 22.89 -12.75 -12.14
N LEU A 22 23.48 -11.93 -11.27
CA LEU A 22 22.79 -11.41 -10.08
C LEU A 22 21.64 -10.46 -10.44
N PRO A 23 21.80 -9.46 -11.33
CA PRO A 23 20.69 -8.61 -11.76
C PRO A 23 19.55 -9.38 -12.44
N ARG A 24 19.85 -10.46 -13.16
CA ARG A 24 18.81 -11.33 -13.74
C ARG A 24 17.97 -12.03 -12.68
N ARG A 25 18.55 -12.41 -11.54
CA ARG A 25 17.85 -13.10 -10.46
C ARG A 25 17.21 -12.14 -9.45
N PHE A 26 17.93 -11.10 -9.07
CA PHE A 26 17.60 -10.18 -7.98
C PHE A 26 17.44 -8.73 -8.45
N GLY A 27 17.16 -8.50 -9.73
CA GLY A 27 16.98 -7.15 -10.29
C GLY A 27 15.98 -6.30 -9.52
N TRP A 28 14.92 -6.93 -8.99
CA TRP A 28 13.90 -6.25 -8.18
C TRP A 28 14.47 -5.64 -6.89
N TRP A 29 15.47 -6.27 -6.27
CA TRP A 29 16.11 -5.75 -5.06
C TRP A 29 16.95 -4.51 -5.36
N TYR A 30 17.75 -4.54 -6.42
CA TYR A 30 18.55 -3.39 -6.85
C TYR A 30 17.67 -2.20 -7.25
N VAL A 31 16.53 -2.46 -7.90
CA VAL A 31 15.54 -1.42 -8.22
C VAL A 31 14.92 -0.86 -6.94
N ALA A 32 14.51 -1.72 -6.00
CA ALA A 32 13.96 -1.29 -4.73
C ALA A 32 14.95 -0.44 -3.93
N GLU A 33 16.22 -0.89 -3.87
CA GLU A 33 17.29 -0.15 -3.21
C GLU A 33 17.53 1.21 -3.85
N ALA A 34 17.59 1.28 -5.19
CA ALA A 34 17.74 2.54 -5.90
C ALA A 34 16.58 3.50 -5.61
N GLN A 35 15.35 3.00 -5.59
CA GLN A 35 14.16 3.79 -5.25
C GLN A 35 14.19 4.26 -3.79
N LEU A 36 14.50 3.40 -2.82
CA LEU A 36 14.65 3.75 -1.41
C LEU A 36 15.79 4.77 -1.18
N ARG A 37 16.90 4.65 -1.90
CA ARG A 37 17.98 5.64 -1.86
C ARG A 37 17.52 6.99 -2.42
N SER A 38 16.68 6.99 -3.45
CA SER A 38 16.10 8.23 -3.98
C SER A 38 15.20 8.93 -2.97
N MET A 39 14.51 8.18 -2.11
CA MET A 39 13.66 8.70 -1.04
C MET A 39 14.42 9.51 0.00
N LYS A 40 15.73 9.25 0.19
CA LYS A 40 16.57 10.01 1.13
C LYS A 40 16.56 11.51 0.86
N ALA A 41 16.42 11.91 -0.41
CA ALA A 41 16.40 13.32 -0.80
C ALA A 41 15.22 14.10 -0.18
N TYR A 42 14.12 13.41 0.15
CA TYR A 42 12.92 13.97 0.78
C TYR A 42 12.54 13.21 2.05
N GLY A 43 13.51 12.55 2.69
CA GLY A 43 13.28 11.73 3.88
C GLY A 43 12.71 12.52 5.05
N TRP A 44 13.11 13.78 5.21
CA TRP A 44 12.51 14.66 6.23
C TRP A 44 11.01 14.87 6.00
N THR A 45 10.59 15.05 4.75
CA THR A 45 9.16 15.15 4.40
C THR A 45 8.42 13.86 4.71
N ILE A 46 9.01 12.69 4.44
CA ILE A 46 8.42 11.38 4.78
C ILE A 46 8.24 11.25 6.30
N VAL A 47 9.26 11.63 7.09
CA VAL A 47 9.19 11.56 8.56
C VAL A 47 8.16 12.56 9.09
N ALA A 48 8.22 13.81 8.65
CA ALA A 48 7.33 14.86 9.10
C ALA A 48 5.85 14.55 8.77
N SER A 49 5.56 14.06 7.57
CA SER A 49 4.20 13.64 7.18
C SER A 49 3.78 12.34 7.89
N GLY A 50 4.67 11.34 7.92
CA GLY A 50 4.42 10.02 8.50
C GLY A 50 4.24 10.03 10.02
N VAL A 51 4.81 11.00 10.74
CA VAL A 51 4.60 11.20 12.18
C VAL A 51 3.53 12.27 12.42
N GLY A 52 3.64 13.41 11.73
CA GLY A 52 2.81 14.59 11.99
C GLY A 52 1.35 14.38 11.67
N GLN A 53 1.00 13.77 10.53
CA GLN A 53 -0.40 13.53 10.19
C GLN A 53 -1.06 12.56 11.17
N PRO A 54 -0.53 11.36 11.45
CA PRO A 54 -1.10 10.45 12.44
C PRO A 54 -1.26 11.07 13.83
N LEU A 55 -0.23 11.78 14.30
CA LEU A 55 -0.23 12.41 15.61
C LEU A 55 -1.29 13.51 15.69
N LEU A 56 -1.41 14.37 14.68
CA LEU A 56 -2.45 15.39 14.63
C LEU A 56 -3.85 14.79 14.54
N TYR A 57 -4.03 13.67 13.82
CA TYR A 57 -5.32 12.98 13.76
C TYR A 57 -5.70 12.34 15.10
N LEU A 58 -4.80 11.59 15.72
CA LEU A 58 -5.05 10.94 17.01
C LEU A 58 -5.26 11.97 18.12
N LEU A 59 -4.46 13.04 18.15
CA LEU A 59 -4.69 14.15 19.09
C LEU A 59 -5.98 14.90 18.78
N GLY A 60 -6.26 15.20 17.52
CA GLY A 60 -7.46 15.93 17.12
C GLY A 60 -8.75 15.16 17.45
N ILE A 61 -8.77 13.86 17.19
CA ILE A 61 -9.90 12.99 17.51
C ILE A 61 -9.96 12.68 19.02
N GLY A 62 -8.83 12.34 19.62
CA GLY A 62 -8.75 11.95 21.03
C GLY A 62 -8.96 13.10 22.00
N LEU A 63 -8.44 14.30 21.72
CA LEU A 63 -8.67 15.49 22.56
C LEU A 63 -9.94 16.25 22.16
N GLY A 64 -10.31 16.21 20.88
CA GLY A 64 -11.46 16.94 20.35
C GLY A 64 -12.76 16.16 20.50
N LEU A 65 -12.89 15.03 19.82
CA LEU A 65 -14.17 14.35 19.65
C LEU A 65 -14.49 13.36 20.79
N ALA A 66 -13.48 12.65 21.30
CA ALA A 66 -13.68 11.71 22.41
C ALA A 66 -14.04 12.42 23.74
N ALA A 67 -13.68 13.70 23.89
CA ALA A 67 -14.10 14.52 25.03
C ALA A 67 -15.60 14.92 25.01
N PHE A 68 -16.28 14.77 23.86
CA PHE A 68 -17.71 15.11 23.72
C PHE A 68 -18.60 13.89 23.43
N LEU A 69 -18.03 12.74 23.09
CA LEU A 69 -18.75 11.50 22.84
C LEU A 69 -18.56 10.53 24.02
N ASP A 70 -19.43 10.64 25.01
CA ASP A 70 -19.58 9.65 26.12
C ASP A 70 -20.32 8.36 25.66
N VAL A 71 -20.42 8.14 24.34
CA VAL A 71 -21.24 7.09 23.74
C VAL A 71 -20.37 6.10 22.96
N SER A 72 -20.60 4.81 23.19
CA SER A 72 -19.96 3.73 22.45
C SER A 72 -20.32 3.80 20.96
N VAL A 73 -19.33 3.53 20.10
CA VAL A 73 -19.52 3.61 18.63
C VAL A 73 -19.64 2.24 17.99
N ALA A 74 -19.20 1.21 18.70
CA ALA A 74 -19.34 -0.19 18.31
C ALA A 74 -19.43 -1.09 19.55
N GLU A 75 -19.92 -2.31 19.33
CA GLU A 75 -19.92 -3.40 20.31
C GLU A 75 -18.81 -4.39 19.95
N GLY A 76 -17.90 -4.64 20.89
CA GLY A 76 -16.88 -5.67 20.80
C GLY A 76 -17.28 -6.95 21.56
N PRO A 77 -16.45 -8.00 21.52
CA PRO A 77 -16.69 -9.24 22.28
C PRO A 77 -16.77 -9.00 23.79
N ASP A 78 -15.97 -8.06 24.30
CA ASP A 78 -15.81 -7.77 25.72
C ASP A 78 -16.63 -6.54 26.17
N GLY A 79 -17.48 -5.99 25.30
CA GLY A 79 -18.36 -4.85 25.58
C GLY A 79 -18.16 -3.64 24.66
N PRO A 80 -18.63 -2.45 25.07
CA PRO A 80 -18.61 -1.25 24.24
C PRO A 80 -17.20 -0.77 23.92
N ILE A 81 -16.97 -0.37 22.67
CA ILE A 81 -15.69 0.14 22.18
C ILE A 81 -15.74 1.66 22.03
N ASP A 82 -14.72 2.33 22.55
CA ASP A 82 -14.55 3.77 22.43
C ASP A 82 -14.19 4.19 20.99
N TYR A 83 -14.48 5.45 20.66
CA TYR A 83 -14.29 5.97 19.31
C TYR A 83 -12.84 5.90 18.82
N VAL A 84 -11.87 6.17 19.71
CA VAL A 84 -10.45 6.22 19.32
C VAL A 84 -9.97 4.82 18.94
N THR A 85 -10.29 3.82 19.76
CA THR A 85 -9.98 2.40 19.51
C THR A 85 -10.67 1.87 18.26
N PHE A 86 -11.89 2.32 17.96
CA PHE A 86 -12.61 1.94 16.74
C PHE A 86 -11.98 2.50 15.44
N VAL A 87 -11.58 3.77 15.46
CA VAL A 87 -11.11 4.51 14.28
C VAL A 87 -9.62 4.30 13.99
N ALA A 88 -8.81 4.06 15.03
CA ALA A 88 -7.34 3.99 14.90
C ALA A 88 -6.83 2.97 13.85
N PRO A 89 -7.33 1.71 13.80
CA PRO A 89 -6.89 0.76 12.76
C PRO A 89 -7.21 1.24 11.34
N ALA A 90 -8.37 1.88 11.14
CA ALA A 90 -8.79 2.37 9.82
C ALA A 90 -7.92 3.55 9.35
N LEU A 91 -7.52 4.43 10.27
CA LEU A 91 -6.61 5.52 9.94
C LEU A 91 -5.19 5.04 9.63
N LEU A 92 -4.70 4.00 10.31
CA LEU A 92 -3.42 3.36 9.98
C LEU A 92 -3.44 2.79 8.56
N VAL A 93 -4.50 2.06 8.19
CA VAL A 93 -4.71 1.54 6.82
C VAL A 93 -4.76 2.69 5.82
N THR A 94 -5.49 3.76 6.14
CA THR A 94 -5.62 4.95 5.30
C THR A 94 -4.26 5.62 5.08
N ALA A 95 -3.39 5.67 6.10
CA ALA A 95 -2.03 6.18 5.97
C ALA A 95 -1.18 5.33 5.01
N ALA A 96 -1.30 4.00 5.06
CA ALA A 96 -0.65 3.12 4.08
C ALA A 96 -1.17 3.35 2.65
N VAL A 97 -2.49 3.53 2.49
CA VAL A 97 -3.07 3.88 1.18
C VAL A 97 -2.56 5.22 0.68
N GLY A 98 -2.37 6.21 1.56
CA GLY A 98 -1.75 7.49 1.23
C GLY A 98 -0.35 7.32 0.64
N VAL A 99 0.50 6.49 1.27
CA VAL A 99 1.82 6.15 0.72
C VAL A 99 1.71 5.47 -0.64
N ALA A 100 0.73 4.58 -0.82
CA ALA A 100 0.47 3.93 -2.11
C ALA A 100 0.10 4.96 -3.19
N MET A 101 -0.73 5.95 -2.86
CA MET A 101 -1.11 7.01 -3.78
C MET A 101 0.07 7.87 -4.18
N ASP A 102 0.95 8.22 -3.25
CA ASP A 102 2.15 9.00 -3.58
C ASP A 102 3.08 8.24 -4.54
N GLU A 103 3.36 6.96 -4.26
CA GLU A 103 4.35 6.17 -4.99
C GLU A 103 3.81 5.57 -6.29
N PHE A 104 2.52 5.25 -6.36
CA PHE A 104 1.94 4.55 -7.51
C PHE A 104 1.20 5.46 -8.50
N THR A 105 1.09 6.76 -8.25
CA THR A 105 0.49 7.73 -9.18
C THR A 105 1.56 8.46 -10.00
N TYR A 106 1.87 9.70 -9.63
CA TYR A 106 2.78 10.59 -10.34
C TYR A 106 4.22 10.08 -10.35
N ALA A 107 4.68 9.36 -9.32
CA ALA A 107 6.02 8.79 -9.32
C ALA A 107 6.20 7.72 -10.41
N VAL A 108 5.22 6.80 -10.57
CA VAL A 108 5.21 5.82 -11.66
C VAL A 108 5.07 6.49 -13.02
N MET A 109 4.14 7.44 -13.17
CA MET A 109 3.99 8.22 -14.40
C MET A 109 5.29 8.92 -14.79
N SER A 110 5.96 9.56 -13.82
CA SER A 110 7.25 10.24 -14.03
C SER A 110 8.34 9.27 -14.49
N GLY A 111 8.37 8.07 -13.91
CA GLY A 111 9.29 7.00 -14.31
C GLY A 111 9.13 6.56 -15.76
N PHE A 112 7.93 6.65 -16.33
CA PHE A 112 7.69 6.37 -17.75
C PHE A 112 7.82 7.60 -18.66
N LYS A 113 7.15 8.72 -18.33
CA LYS A 113 6.98 9.84 -19.26
C LYS A 113 8.10 10.86 -19.18
N TRP A 114 8.30 11.46 -18.01
CA TRP A 114 9.10 12.67 -17.85
C TRP A 114 10.57 12.38 -17.56
N ARG A 115 10.84 11.56 -16.54
CA ARG A 115 12.19 11.21 -16.13
C ARG A 115 12.71 9.94 -16.79
N ARG A 116 11.82 9.11 -17.36
CA ARG A 116 12.17 7.87 -18.08
C ARG A 116 13.07 6.91 -17.29
N LEU A 117 12.89 6.88 -15.96
CA LEU A 117 13.69 6.11 -15.01
C LEU A 117 13.66 4.60 -15.26
N TYR A 118 12.62 4.08 -15.91
CA TYR A 118 12.49 2.64 -16.16
C TYR A 118 13.22 2.15 -17.43
N TYR A 119 13.58 3.05 -18.35
CA TYR A 119 14.17 2.66 -19.64
C TYR A 119 15.65 2.28 -19.51
N ALA A 120 16.42 2.99 -18.68
CA ALA A 120 17.85 2.67 -18.49
C ALA A 120 18.07 1.30 -17.81
N PRO A 121 17.39 0.96 -16.70
CA PRO A 121 17.47 -0.39 -16.13
C PRO A 121 16.96 -1.48 -17.08
N ASN A 122 15.96 -1.20 -17.92
CA ASN A 122 15.46 -2.16 -18.91
C ASN A 122 16.47 -2.47 -20.03
N ALA A 123 17.46 -1.60 -20.26
CA ALA A 123 18.59 -1.88 -21.15
C ALA A 123 19.68 -2.78 -20.50
N SER A 124 19.55 -3.05 -19.19
CA SER A 124 20.41 -3.98 -18.45
C SER A 124 19.74 -5.37 -18.33
N PRO A 125 20.39 -6.37 -17.71
CA PRO A 125 19.79 -7.70 -17.51
C PRO A 125 18.56 -7.77 -16.56
N VAL A 126 18.03 -6.63 -16.13
CA VAL A 126 16.82 -6.52 -15.28
C VAL A 126 15.57 -6.59 -16.16
N SER A 127 14.61 -7.43 -15.78
CA SER A 127 13.35 -7.58 -16.50
C SER A 127 12.27 -6.55 -16.10
N PRO A 128 11.31 -6.21 -16.98
CA PRO A 128 10.18 -5.32 -16.63
C PRO A 128 9.37 -5.75 -15.40
N PRO A 129 9.05 -7.05 -15.19
CA PRO A 129 8.38 -7.47 -13.96
C PRO A 129 9.23 -7.20 -12.71
N GLN A 130 10.55 -7.37 -12.78
CA GLN A 130 11.45 -7.03 -11.67
C GLN A 130 11.47 -5.53 -11.39
N LEU A 131 11.35 -4.68 -12.41
CA LEU A 131 11.21 -3.24 -12.22
C LEU A 131 9.93 -2.91 -11.44
N ALA A 132 8.79 -3.48 -11.86
CA ALA A 132 7.52 -3.31 -11.17
C ALA A 132 7.61 -3.80 -9.71
N THR A 133 8.12 -5.02 -9.48
CA THR A 133 8.31 -5.57 -8.12
C THR A 133 9.24 -4.69 -7.28
N GLY A 134 10.31 -4.15 -7.84
CA GLY A 134 11.22 -3.27 -7.11
C GLY A 134 10.54 -1.97 -6.63
N VAL A 135 9.70 -1.37 -7.48
CA VAL A 135 8.89 -0.20 -7.10
C VAL A 135 7.90 -0.55 -5.98
N VAL A 136 7.24 -1.71 -6.09
CA VAL A 136 6.31 -2.20 -5.05
C VAL A 136 7.01 -2.45 -3.72
N VAL A 137 8.18 -3.09 -3.73
CA VAL A 137 8.96 -3.37 -2.52
C VAL A 137 9.47 -2.08 -1.86
N ALA A 138 9.92 -1.10 -2.65
CA ALA A 138 10.32 0.20 -2.10
C ALA A 138 9.13 0.94 -1.47
N CYS A 139 7.96 0.92 -2.14
CA CYS A 139 6.72 1.48 -1.60
C CYS A 139 6.31 0.79 -0.29
N ALA A 140 6.36 -0.55 -0.24
CA ALA A 140 6.07 -1.33 0.96
C ALA A 140 7.06 -1.00 2.10
N GLY A 141 8.34 -0.74 1.79
CA GLY A 141 9.33 -0.28 2.77
C GLY A 141 8.99 1.09 3.36
N ARG A 142 8.52 2.03 2.53
CA ARG A 142 8.03 3.34 3.00
C ARG A 142 6.74 3.19 3.81
N MET A 143 5.80 2.35 3.37
CA MET A 143 4.58 2.04 4.11
C MET A 143 4.91 1.49 5.48
N LEU A 144 5.83 0.53 5.57
CA LEU A 144 6.25 -0.09 6.83
C LEU A 144 6.66 0.94 7.87
N PHE A 145 7.49 1.91 7.48
CA PHE A 145 7.86 3.01 8.37
C PHE A 145 6.62 3.77 8.86
N THR A 146 5.74 4.19 7.96
CA THR A 146 4.51 4.93 8.30
C THR A 146 3.59 4.15 9.22
N VAL A 147 3.30 2.88 8.91
CA VAL A 147 2.35 2.08 9.71
C VAL A 147 2.93 1.65 11.06
N VAL A 148 4.24 1.43 11.16
CA VAL A 148 4.90 1.12 12.46
C VAL A 148 4.88 2.34 13.37
N VAL A 149 5.18 3.53 12.83
CA VAL A 149 5.08 4.78 13.57
C VAL A 149 3.63 5.00 14.02
N TYR A 150 2.66 4.83 13.12
CA TYR A 150 1.25 4.95 13.46
C TYR A 150 0.87 3.97 14.57
N TYR A 151 1.22 2.69 14.43
CA TYR A 151 0.92 1.67 15.43
C TYR A 151 1.53 1.98 16.80
N ALA A 152 2.78 2.46 16.83
CA ALA A 152 3.41 2.89 18.07
C ALA A 152 2.64 4.03 18.75
N LEU A 153 2.11 4.97 17.97
CA LEU A 153 1.21 6.02 18.50
C LEU A 153 -0.11 5.42 18.98
N MET A 154 -0.73 4.48 18.25
CA MET A 154 -1.96 3.82 18.71
C MET A 154 -1.77 3.17 20.09
N VAL A 155 -0.67 2.45 20.28
CA VAL A 155 -0.33 1.85 21.59
C VAL A 155 -0.08 2.92 22.64
N ALA A 156 0.67 3.98 22.33
CA ALA A 156 0.96 5.07 23.28
C ALA A 156 -0.29 5.84 23.73
N PHE A 157 -1.30 5.94 22.87
CA PHE A 157 -2.58 6.60 23.15
C PHE A 157 -3.64 5.64 23.71
N GLY A 158 -3.33 4.36 23.91
CA GLY A 158 -4.29 3.36 24.40
C GLY A 158 -5.39 3.00 23.41
N ALA A 159 -5.18 3.24 22.11
CA ALA A 159 -6.15 2.98 21.04
C ALA A 159 -6.10 1.54 20.49
N VAL A 160 -5.50 0.62 21.25
CA VAL A 160 -5.38 -0.81 20.95
C VAL A 160 -5.72 -1.60 22.19
N GLY A 161 -6.68 -2.53 22.09
CA GLY A 161 -7.09 -3.37 23.22
C GLY A 161 -5.98 -4.32 23.66
N ASP A 162 -5.50 -5.16 22.73
CA ASP A 162 -4.34 -6.05 22.93
C ASP A 162 -3.15 -5.65 22.05
N PRO A 163 -2.12 -5.00 22.61
CA PRO A 163 -0.91 -4.62 21.87
C PRO A 163 -0.09 -5.80 21.31
N VAL A 164 -0.29 -7.03 21.81
CA VAL A 164 0.44 -8.21 21.31
C VAL A 164 -0.23 -8.73 20.06
N SER A 165 -1.55 -8.99 20.09
CA SER A 165 -2.32 -9.35 18.90
C SER A 165 -2.28 -8.24 17.84
N GLY A 166 -2.22 -6.98 18.27
CA GLY A 166 -2.12 -5.81 17.40
C GLY A 166 -0.82 -5.72 16.59
N LEU A 167 0.24 -6.49 16.90
CA LEU A 167 1.52 -6.44 16.16
C LEU A 167 1.38 -6.79 14.66
N LEU A 168 0.29 -7.45 14.27
CA LEU A 168 -0.03 -7.77 12.88
C LEU A 168 -0.74 -6.62 12.13
N ILE A 169 -1.28 -5.62 12.84
CA ILE A 169 -2.00 -4.49 12.23
C ILE A 169 -1.14 -3.73 11.19
N PRO A 170 0.16 -3.45 11.42
CA PRO A 170 1.02 -2.86 10.39
C PRO A 170 1.07 -3.67 9.10
N LEU A 171 1.15 -5.01 9.18
CA LEU A 171 1.20 -5.88 8.00
C LEU A 171 -0.11 -5.86 7.23
N VAL A 172 -1.23 -5.83 7.95
CA VAL A 172 -2.57 -5.67 7.38
C VAL A 172 -2.72 -4.29 6.72
N GLY A 173 -2.19 -3.25 7.34
CA GLY A 173 -2.13 -1.89 6.76
C GLY A 173 -1.39 -1.85 5.43
N ILE A 174 -0.21 -2.48 5.36
CA ILE A 174 0.55 -2.62 4.11
C ILE A 174 -0.28 -3.38 3.07
N LEU A 175 -0.92 -4.50 3.46
CA LEU A 175 -1.75 -5.27 2.55
C LEU A 175 -2.94 -4.46 2.01
N GLY A 176 -3.63 -3.69 2.86
CA GLY A 176 -4.70 -2.77 2.44
C GLY A 176 -4.20 -1.67 1.50
N GLY A 177 -3.05 -1.09 1.82
CA GLY A 177 -2.35 -0.12 0.98
C GLY A 177 -2.00 -0.68 -0.40
N LEU A 178 -1.49 -1.91 -0.48
CA LEU A 178 -1.17 -2.59 -1.73
C LEU A 178 -2.42 -3.03 -2.50
N ALA A 179 -3.47 -3.50 -1.82
CA ALA A 179 -4.72 -3.92 -2.45
C ALA A 179 -5.39 -2.76 -3.20
N PHE A 180 -5.31 -1.53 -2.66
CA PHE A 180 -5.73 -0.32 -3.38
C PHE A 180 -4.67 0.18 -4.37
N GLY A 181 -3.40 0.18 -3.95
CA GLY A 181 -2.31 0.81 -4.66
C GLY A 181 -1.87 0.10 -5.94
N LEU A 182 -1.87 -1.23 -5.97
CA LEU A 182 -1.40 -2.00 -7.13
C LEU A 182 -2.31 -1.85 -8.36
N PRO A 183 -3.65 -1.86 -8.24
CA PRO A 183 -4.54 -1.45 -9.32
C PRO A 183 -4.25 -0.01 -9.82
N VAL A 184 -3.98 0.93 -8.91
CA VAL A 184 -3.61 2.30 -9.30
C VAL A 184 -2.25 2.33 -10.02
N MET A 185 -1.25 1.57 -9.56
CA MET A 185 0.03 1.42 -10.23
C MET A 185 -0.13 0.91 -11.66
N ALA A 186 -0.97 -0.11 -11.85
CA ALA A 186 -1.31 -0.66 -13.16
C ALA A 186 -1.93 0.42 -14.06
N TYR A 187 -2.89 1.19 -13.54
CA TYR A 187 -3.50 2.29 -14.27
C TYR A 187 -2.49 3.40 -14.62
N SER A 188 -1.69 3.87 -13.67
CA SER A 188 -0.63 4.86 -13.89
C SER A 188 0.36 4.43 -14.96
N ALA A 189 0.77 3.16 -14.94
CA ALA A 189 1.67 2.58 -15.93
C ALA A 189 1.03 2.42 -17.31
N SER A 190 -0.30 2.51 -17.43
CA SER A 190 -1.02 2.44 -18.71
C SER A 190 -1.22 3.79 -19.39
N ILE A 191 -1.17 4.90 -18.63
CA ILE A 191 -1.50 6.23 -19.13
C ILE A 191 -0.28 6.88 -19.80
N GLU A 192 -0.47 7.49 -20.96
CA GLU A 192 0.58 8.23 -21.68
C GLU A 192 0.47 9.75 -21.51
N ASP A 193 -0.72 10.27 -21.23
CA ASP A 193 -1.00 11.69 -21.06
C ASP A 193 -1.48 12.03 -19.66
N ASP A 194 -0.87 13.04 -19.05
CA ASP A 194 -1.39 13.62 -17.82
C ASP A 194 -2.50 14.63 -18.16
N ARG A 195 -3.72 14.26 -17.76
CA ARG A 195 -4.94 15.07 -17.89
C ARG A 195 -5.61 15.26 -16.53
N GLY A 196 -4.87 15.08 -15.44
CA GLY A 196 -5.40 15.15 -14.07
C GLY A 196 -6.14 13.89 -13.60
N GLN A 197 -5.91 12.73 -14.23
CA GLN A 197 -6.60 11.48 -13.88
C GLN A 197 -6.37 11.05 -12.43
N PHE A 198 -5.18 11.30 -11.88
CA PHE A 198 -4.87 10.94 -10.49
C PHE A 198 -5.66 11.79 -9.47
N ALA A 199 -5.89 13.06 -9.78
CA ALA A 199 -6.75 13.91 -8.95
C ALA A 199 -8.21 13.40 -8.97
N LEU A 200 -8.68 12.85 -10.10
CA LEU A 200 -10.00 12.22 -10.19
C LEU A 200 -10.07 10.94 -9.36
N ILE A 201 -9.04 10.09 -9.39
CA ILE A 201 -8.96 8.90 -8.52
C ILE A 201 -9.05 9.32 -7.06
N GLN A 202 -8.27 10.32 -6.65
CA GLN A 202 -8.28 10.78 -5.26
C GLN A 202 -9.67 11.27 -4.85
N ARG A 203 -10.32 12.11 -5.66
CA ARG A 203 -11.58 12.79 -5.31
C ARG A 203 -12.82 11.92 -5.47
N PHE A 204 -12.86 11.06 -6.48
CA PHE A 204 -14.06 10.30 -6.87
C PHE A 204 -13.96 8.81 -6.57
N VAL A 205 -12.78 8.28 -6.27
CA VAL A 205 -12.60 6.88 -5.88
C VAL A 205 -12.18 6.80 -4.43
N PHE A 206 -11.04 7.39 -4.06
CA PHE A 206 -10.51 7.27 -2.71
C PHE A 206 -11.35 8.00 -1.66
N THR A 207 -11.72 9.27 -1.88
CA THR A 207 -12.51 10.03 -0.89
C THR A 207 -13.88 9.38 -0.59
N PRO A 208 -14.72 9.00 -1.57
CA PRO A 208 -15.98 8.32 -1.27
C PRO A 208 -15.73 6.96 -0.61
N MET A 209 -14.75 6.20 -1.09
CA MET A 209 -14.40 4.91 -0.48
C MET A 209 -14.03 5.08 0.99
N PHE A 210 -13.17 6.04 1.34
CA PHE A 210 -12.74 6.33 2.70
C PHE A 210 -13.89 6.74 3.63
N LEU A 211 -14.85 7.53 3.12
CA LEU A 211 -16.01 7.97 3.89
C LEU A 211 -17.02 6.84 4.14
N PHE A 212 -17.25 5.99 3.13
CA PHE A 212 -18.24 4.92 3.18
C PHE A 212 -17.67 3.53 3.53
N SER A 213 -16.36 3.40 3.78
CA SER A 213 -15.72 2.15 4.19
C SER A 213 -15.83 1.82 5.67
N GLY A 214 -16.77 2.44 6.39
CA GLY A 214 -16.92 2.26 7.83
C GLY A 214 -15.70 2.70 8.63
N THR A 215 -14.97 3.73 8.17
CA THR A 215 -13.76 4.25 8.81
C THR A 215 -14.10 4.93 10.14
N PHE A 216 -15.14 5.76 10.14
CA PHE A 216 -15.55 6.58 11.29
C PHE A 216 -16.70 5.96 12.11
N TYR A 217 -17.56 5.18 11.45
CA TYR A 217 -18.68 4.47 12.07
C TYR A 217 -18.80 3.06 11.47
N PRO A 218 -19.43 2.09 12.14
CA PRO A 218 -19.64 0.74 11.58
C PRO A 218 -20.33 0.80 10.21
N LEU A 219 -19.94 -0.08 9.28
CA LEU A 219 -20.50 -0.08 7.92
C LEU A 219 -22.01 -0.28 7.92
N ASP A 220 -22.54 -1.05 8.87
CA ASP A 220 -23.98 -1.32 8.98
C ASP A 220 -24.80 -0.07 9.37
N SER A 221 -24.16 0.97 9.90
CA SER A 221 -24.80 2.27 10.15
C SER A 221 -25.01 3.09 8.88
N VAL A 222 -24.28 2.78 7.80
CA VAL A 222 -24.39 3.46 6.51
C VAL A 222 -25.67 3.01 5.80
N PRO A 223 -26.44 3.90 5.14
CA PRO A 223 -27.60 3.50 4.36
C PRO A 223 -27.26 2.41 3.35
N LEU A 224 -28.12 1.40 3.20
CA LEU A 224 -27.89 0.23 2.36
C LEU A 224 -27.44 0.58 0.92
N ALA A 225 -27.95 1.70 0.38
CA ALA A 225 -27.58 2.22 -0.94
C ALA A 225 -26.09 2.55 -1.11
N PHE A 226 -25.33 2.74 -0.02
CA PHE A 226 -23.90 3.07 -0.03
C PHE A 226 -23.02 1.99 0.60
N GLN A 227 -23.58 0.96 1.26
CA GLN A 227 -22.80 -0.11 1.90
C GLN A 227 -21.95 -0.91 0.89
N TRP A 228 -22.41 -1.03 -0.35
CA TRP A 228 -21.66 -1.71 -1.41
C TRP A 228 -20.29 -1.07 -1.68
N ILE A 229 -20.13 0.24 -1.44
CA ILE A 229 -18.84 0.93 -1.55
C ILE A 229 -17.87 0.39 -0.49
N GLY A 230 -18.37 0.11 0.72
CA GLY A 230 -17.62 -0.55 1.77
C GLY A 230 -17.23 -1.98 1.39
N TRP A 231 -18.15 -2.77 0.84
CA TRP A 231 -17.88 -4.18 0.48
C TRP A 231 -16.85 -4.38 -0.63
N ILE A 232 -16.61 -3.38 -1.48
CA ILE A 232 -15.54 -3.42 -2.49
C ILE A 232 -14.25 -2.74 -2.00
N SER A 233 -14.29 -2.09 -0.83
CA SER A 233 -13.22 -1.25 -0.33
C SER A 233 -12.12 -2.08 0.34
N PRO A 234 -10.87 -2.05 -0.17
CA PRO A 234 -9.75 -2.64 0.55
C PRO A 234 -9.50 -1.96 1.90
N VAL A 235 -9.91 -0.68 2.05
CA VAL A 235 -9.81 0.02 3.33
C VAL A 235 -10.76 -0.61 4.35
N TRP A 236 -12.00 -0.91 3.97
CA TRP A 236 -12.95 -1.58 4.88
C TRP A 236 -12.41 -2.94 5.31
N HIS A 237 -11.98 -3.77 4.36
CA HIS A 237 -11.48 -5.11 4.69
C HIS A 237 -10.25 -5.09 5.58
N ALA A 238 -9.28 -4.22 5.32
CA ALA A 238 -8.10 -4.12 6.18
C ALA A 238 -8.41 -3.50 7.55
N SER A 239 -9.37 -2.58 7.62
CA SER A 239 -9.81 -1.97 8.89
C SER A 239 -10.51 -2.99 9.79
N GLU A 240 -11.40 -3.83 9.24
CA GLU A 240 -12.08 -4.89 10.00
C GLU A 240 -11.10 -5.93 10.55
N ILE A 241 -10.11 -6.36 9.76
CA ILE A 241 -9.04 -7.23 10.27
C ILE A 241 -8.25 -6.51 11.37
N GLY A 242 -7.94 -5.23 11.19
CA GLY A 242 -7.24 -4.43 12.19
C GLY A 242 -8.01 -4.29 13.51
N ARG A 243 -9.34 -4.12 13.45
CA ARG A 243 -10.24 -4.12 14.60
C ARG A 243 -10.27 -5.47 15.30
N ALA A 244 -10.40 -6.54 14.52
CA ALA A 244 -10.36 -7.92 15.03
C ALA A 244 -9.04 -8.23 15.75
N LEU A 245 -7.91 -7.70 15.27
CA LEU A 245 -6.60 -7.84 15.92
C LEU A 245 -6.40 -6.91 17.13
N SER A 246 -7.17 -5.82 17.21
CA SER A 246 -7.07 -4.82 18.28
C SER A 246 -7.92 -5.22 19.49
N TYR A 247 -9.20 -5.53 19.29
CA TYR A 247 -10.16 -5.77 20.37
C TYR A 247 -11.10 -6.96 20.07
N GLY A 248 -10.83 -7.74 19.03
CA GLY A 248 -11.65 -8.90 18.65
C GLY A 248 -12.77 -8.58 17.66
N SER A 249 -13.38 -9.63 17.11
CA SER A 249 -14.41 -9.51 16.07
C SER A 249 -15.78 -9.21 16.68
N ALA A 250 -16.44 -8.16 16.19
CA ALA A 250 -17.81 -7.84 16.60
C ALA A 250 -18.79 -9.00 16.29
N PRO A 251 -19.82 -9.23 17.11
CA PRO A 251 -20.84 -10.24 16.82
C PRO A 251 -21.50 -10.01 15.46
N GLY A 252 -21.57 -11.06 14.62
CA GLY A 252 -22.17 -10.96 13.28
C GLY A 252 -21.28 -10.34 12.21
N SER A 253 -20.03 -9.97 12.53
CA SER A 253 -19.07 -9.51 11.53
C SER A 253 -18.71 -10.62 10.54
N TRP A 254 -18.21 -10.20 9.38
CA TRP A 254 -17.71 -11.14 8.38
C TRP A 254 -16.46 -11.88 8.91
N PRO A 255 -16.25 -13.14 8.52
CA PRO A 255 -15.06 -13.86 8.94
C PRO A 255 -13.78 -13.17 8.46
N VAL A 256 -12.79 -13.01 9.35
CA VAL A 256 -11.47 -12.42 9.06
C VAL A 256 -10.82 -13.01 7.80
N GLY A 257 -10.98 -14.33 7.59
CA GLY A 257 -10.47 -15.02 6.40
C GLY A 257 -11.04 -14.51 5.07
N VAL A 258 -12.30 -14.05 5.05
CA VAL A 258 -12.93 -13.47 3.85
C VAL A 258 -12.30 -12.13 3.51
N HIS A 259 -12.14 -11.25 4.50
CA HIS A 259 -11.46 -9.97 4.30
C HIS A 259 -10.03 -10.17 3.79
N LEU A 260 -9.29 -11.10 4.41
CA LEU A 260 -7.92 -11.41 4.01
C LEU A 260 -7.86 -11.95 2.58
N ALA A 261 -8.75 -12.86 2.20
CA ALA A 261 -8.82 -13.41 0.85
C ALA A 261 -9.10 -12.32 -0.19
N ILE A 262 -10.05 -11.42 0.07
CA ILE A 262 -10.38 -10.31 -0.84
C ILE A 262 -9.16 -9.40 -1.02
N LEU A 263 -8.49 -9.01 0.07
CA LEU A 263 -7.29 -8.19 0.00
C LEU A 263 -6.15 -8.85 -0.80
N LEU A 264 -5.91 -10.14 -0.57
CA LEU A 264 -4.90 -10.90 -1.31
C LEU A 264 -5.24 -11.01 -2.79
N VAL A 265 -6.51 -11.22 -3.14
CA VAL A 265 -6.97 -11.25 -4.54
C VAL A 265 -6.78 -9.87 -5.18
N MET A 266 -7.19 -8.79 -4.53
CA MET A 266 -7.04 -7.43 -5.06
C MET A 266 -5.57 -7.06 -5.28
N ALA A 267 -4.71 -7.31 -4.28
CA ALA A 267 -3.28 -7.07 -4.38
C ALA A 267 -2.63 -7.96 -5.44
N GLY A 268 -2.97 -9.26 -5.47
CA GLY A 268 -2.42 -10.22 -6.43
C GLY A 268 -2.79 -9.89 -7.87
N VAL A 269 -4.07 -9.65 -8.14
CA VAL A 269 -4.55 -9.26 -9.48
C VAL A 269 -3.94 -7.92 -9.89
N GLY A 270 -3.96 -6.91 -9.01
CA GLY A 270 -3.35 -5.61 -9.27
C GLY A 270 -1.86 -5.74 -9.61
N GLY A 271 -1.11 -6.53 -8.85
CA GLY A 271 0.32 -6.76 -9.08
C GLY A 271 0.62 -7.48 -10.39
N VAL A 272 -0.16 -8.51 -10.73
CA VAL A 272 -0.03 -9.23 -12.02
C VAL A 272 -0.33 -8.30 -13.20
N VAL A 273 -1.40 -7.52 -13.12
CA VAL A 273 -1.79 -6.56 -14.17
C VAL A 273 -0.72 -5.46 -14.31
N ALA A 274 -0.23 -4.91 -13.20
CA ALA A 274 0.86 -3.93 -13.20
C ALA A 274 2.11 -4.47 -13.89
N GLY A 275 2.56 -5.68 -13.54
CA GLY A 275 3.72 -6.33 -14.17
C GLY A 275 3.54 -6.56 -15.68
N ARG A 276 2.34 -6.94 -16.12
CA ARG A 276 2.01 -7.09 -17.56
C ARG A 276 2.06 -5.76 -18.29
N ILE A 277 1.50 -4.70 -17.72
CA ILE A 277 1.50 -3.36 -18.33
C ILE A 277 2.92 -2.78 -18.39
N PHE A 278 3.72 -2.91 -17.34
CA PHE A 278 5.14 -2.56 -17.36
C PHE A 278 5.88 -3.29 -18.48
N THR A 279 5.64 -4.60 -18.64
CA THR A 279 6.24 -5.39 -19.71
C THR A 279 5.84 -4.89 -21.09
N ARG A 280 4.55 -4.65 -21.31
CA ARG A 280 4.03 -4.14 -22.58
C ARG A 280 4.63 -2.78 -22.93
N ARG A 281 4.75 -1.88 -21.95
CA ARG A 281 5.22 -0.50 -22.17
C ARG A 281 6.73 -0.37 -22.35
N LEU A 282 7.52 -1.32 -21.84
CA LEU A 282 8.98 -1.31 -21.96
C LEU A 282 9.51 -2.17 -23.11
N ARG A 283 8.66 -3.01 -23.71
CA ARG A 283 9.03 -3.92 -24.81
C ARG A 283 8.24 -3.69 -26.10
N GLY A 284 7.12 -2.97 -26.04
CA GLY A 284 6.41 -2.45 -27.21
C GLY A 284 6.99 -1.11 -27.61
#